data_AF-A0AB36J535-F1
#
_entry.id   AF-A0AB36J535-F1
#
_cell.length_a   1.000
_cell.length_b   1.000
_cell.length_c   1.000
_cell.angle_alpha   90.00
_cell.angle_beta   90.00
_cell.angle_gamma   90.00
#
_symmetry.space_group_name_H-M   'P 1'
#
loop_
_entity.id
_entity.type
_entity.pdbx_description
1 polymer ?
#
loop_
_entity_poly.entity_id
_entity_poly.type
_entity_poly.pdbx_seq_one_letter_code
_entity_poly.pdbx_strand_id
1 'polypeptide(L)' 'MKKPIVWVAAVLLLLFAFSVLIYPTPYRYLEFEYENNGGRVPVRLNVITGKTETFTPMFGWTTIRNQEQ' A
#
# COMPACT_ATOMS: atom_id res chain seq x y z
N MET A 1 -10.62 11.86 -40.87
CA MET A 1 -9.34 12.03 -40.14
C MET A 1 -9.48 12.17 -38.62
N LYS A 2 -10.52 12.84 -38.08
CA LYS A 2 -10.66 13.04 -36.60
C LYS A 2 -11.09 11.79 -35.80
N LYS A 3 -11.88 10.90 -36.41
CA LYS A 3 -12.40 9.67 -35.77
C LYS A 3 -11.33 8.77 -35.15
N PRO A 4 -10.21 8.43 -35.83
CA PRO A 4 -9.17 7.60 -35.22
C PRO A 4 -8.46 8.28 -34.05
N ILE A 5 -8.29 9.61 -34.10
CA ILE A 5 -7.65 10.38 -33.02
C ILE A 5 -8.49 10.34 -31.74
N VAL A 6 -9.81 10.47 -31.87
CA VAL A 6 -10.75 10.39 -30.74
C VAL A 6 -10.69 9.01 -30.08
N TRP A 7 -10.61 7.94 -30.88
CA TRP A 7 -10.47 6.57 -30.38
C TRP A 7 -9.18 6.36 -29.60
N VAL A 8 -8.05 6.84 -30.13
CA VAL A 8 -6.75 6.74 -29.45
C VAL A 8 -6.76 7.51 -28.13
N ALA A 9 -7.31 8.73 -28.11
CA ALA A 9 -7.42 9.53 -26.89
C ALA A 9 -8.29 8.83 -25.83
N ALA A 10 -9.41 8.21 -26.22
CA ALA A 10 -10.27 7.48 -25.32
C ALA A 10 -9.57 6.27 -24.67
N VAL A 11 -8.82 5.49 -25.46
CA VAL A 11 -8.05 4.34 -24.95
C VAL A 11 -6.96 4.79 -23.99
N LEU A 12 -6.22 5.86 -24.33
CA LEU A 12 -5.18 6.41 -23.44
C LEU A 12 -5.77 6.93 -22.13
N LEU A 13 -6.92 7.60 -22.18
CA LEU A 13 -7.62 8.07 -20.99
C LEU A 13 -8.09 6.90 -20.11
N LEU A 14 -8.55 5.82 -20.74
CA LEU A 14 -8.94 4.60 -20.04
C LEU A 14 -7.73 3.95 -19.35
N LEU A 15 -6.61 3.78 -20.07
CA LEU A 15 -5.37 3.25 -19.51
C LEU A 15 -4.84 4.11 -18.36
N PHE A 16 -4.92 5.44 -18.49
CA PHE A 16 -4.56 6.37 -17.43
C PHE A 16 -5.46 6.19 -16.20
N ALA A 17 -6.78 6.14 -16.37
CA ALA A 17 -7.71 5.90 -15.27
C ALA A 17 -7.47 4.55 -14.58
N PHE A 18 -7.23 3.49 -15.36
CA PHE A 18 -6.85 2.18 -14.82
C PHE A 18 -5.50 2.22 -14.10
N SER A 19 -4.52 2.96 -14.61
CA SER A 19 -3.21 3.09 -13.94
C SER A 19 -3.35 3.75 -12.56
N VAL A 20 -4.24 4.73 -12.42
CA VAL A 20 -4.54 5.37 -11.12
C VAL A 20 -5.25 4.40 -10.18
N LEU A 21 -6.15 3.56 -10.70
CA LEU A 21 -6.82 2.51 -9.91
C LEU A 21 -5.89 1.36 -9.51
N ILE A 22 -4.83 1.14 -10.28
CA ILE A 22 -3.81 0.10 -10.02
C ILE A 22 -2.68 0.65 -9.13
N TYR A 23 -2.47 1.98 -9.05
CA TYR A 23 -1.41 2.58 -8.22
C TYR A 23 -1.70 2.39 -6.72
N PRO A 24 -0.65 2.15 -5.92
CA PRO A 24 -0.60 1.09 -4.94
C PRO A 24 -1.48 1.45 -3.76
N THR A 25 -1.88 0.41 -3.04
CA THR A 25 -2.37 0.56 -1.68
C THR A 25 -1.51 1.59 -0.93
N PRO A 26 -2.07 2.50 -0.13
CA PRO A 26 -1.31 3.53 0.59
C PRO A 26 -0.38 2.94 1.66
N TYR A 27 -0.15 1.63 1.63
CA TYR A 27 0.64 0.84 2.53
C TYR A 27 1.98 0.51 1.89
N ARG A 28 3.05 0.92 2.57
CA ARG A 28 4.40 0.41 2.33
C ARG A 28 4.63 -0.78 3.25
N TYR A 29 4.95 -1.93 2.67
CA TYR A 29 5.25 -3.14 3.42
C TYR A 29 6.73 -3.19 3.80
N LEU A 30 7.01 -3.59 5.04
CA LEU A 30 8.33 -3.69 5.65
C LEU A 30 8.36 -4.98 6.48
N GLU A 31 9.54 -5.49 6.76
CA GLU A 31 9.74 -6.57 7.74
C GLU A 31 10.47 -5.99 8.95
N PHE A 32 10.00 -6.31 10.15
CA PHE A 32 10.67 -5.93 11.40
C PHE A 32 11.14 -7.20 12.11
N GLU A 33 12.39 -7.19 12.56
CA GLU A 33 13.00 -8.29 13.30
C GLU A 33 13.08 -7.91 14.77
N TYR A 34 12.49 -8.73 15.65
CA TYR A 34 12.57 -8.50 17.09
C TYR A 34 13.94 -8.95 17.63
N GLU A 35 14.64 -8.05 18.33
CA GLU A 35 15.95 -8.34 18.95
C GLU A 35 15.93 -9.52 19.92
N ASN A 36 14.83 -9.74 20.64
CA ASN A 36 14.77 -10.73 21.71
C ASN A 36 14.55 -12.19 21.25
N ASN A 37 14.22 -12.46 19.99
CA ASN A 37 13.93 -13.83 19.54
C ASN A 37 14.14 -14.10 18.02
N GLY A 38 14.65 -13.14 17.24
CA GLY A 38 14.85 -13.30 15.79
C GLY A 38 13.56 -13.50 14.98
N GLY A 39 12.39 -13.29 15.60
CA GLY A 39 11.09 -13.38 14.93
C GLY A 39 10.92 -12.21 13.96
N ARG A 40 10.66 -12.50 12.69
CA ARG A 40 10.29 -11.51 11.67
C ARG A 40 8.79 -11.36 11.61
N VAL A 41 8.31 -10.12 11.69
CA VAL A 41 6.88 -9.81 11.51
C VAL A 41 6.65 -8.89 10.33
N PRO A 42 5.59 -9.13 9.54
CA PRO A 42 5.19 -8.19 8.50
C PRO A 42 4.69 -6.91 9.15
N VAL A 43 5.15 -5.78 8.64
CA VAL A 43 4.72 -4.44 9.01
C VAL A 43 4.21 -3.74 7.77
N ARG A 44 3.12 -2.99 7.91
CA ARG A 44 2.69 -2.05 6.87
C ARG A 44 2.59 -0.64 7.45
N LEU A 45 3.15 0.32 6.72
CA LEU A 45 3.10 1.74 7.02
C LEU A 45 2.16 2.41 6.05
N ASN A 46 1.09 3.02 6.56
CA ASN A 46 0.25 3.88 5.74
C ASN A 46 0.99 5.19 5.45
N VAL A 47 1.46 5.41 4.22
CA VAL A 47 2.29 6.57 3.84
C VAL A 47 1.52 7.89 3.89
N ILE A 48 0.19 7.85 3.91
CA ILE A 48 -0.67 9.04 3.98
C ILE A 48 -0.92 9.45 5.43
N THR A 49 -1.24 8.48 6.29
CA THR A 49 -1.64 8.74 7.70
C THR A 49 -0.52 8.56 8.71
N GLY A 50 0.62 8.00 8.30
CA GLY A 50 1.73 7.66 9.18
C GLY A 50 1.45 6.49 10.13
N LYS A 51 0.29 5.84 10.04
CA LYS A 51 -0.07 4.72 10.91
C LYS A 51 0.72 3.46 10.55
N THR A 52 1.34 2.86 11.56
CA THR A 52 2.08 1.60 11.44
C THR A 52 1.25 0.45 12.00
N GLU A 53 1.16 -0.64 11.25
CA GLU A 53 0.43 -1.85 11.65
C GLU A 53 1.31 -3.08 11.49
N THR A 54 1.23 -4.01 12.45
CA THR A 54 1.85 -5.33 12.38
C THR A 54 0.81 -6.39 12.07
N PHE A 55 1.21 -7.46 11.38
CA PHE A 55 0.34 -8.61 11.16
C PHE A 55 0.61 -9.72 12.16
N THR A 56 -0.45 -10.26 12.76
CA THR A 56 -0.43 -11.52 13.51
C THR A 56 -1.49 -12.48 12.96
N PRO A 57 -1.23 -13.79 12.90
CA PRO A 57 -2.23 -14.75 12.43
C PRO A 57 -3.54 -14.75 13.25
N MET A 58 -3.46 -14.40 14.54
CA MET A 58 -4.59 -14.42 15.46
C MET A 58 -5.49 -13.17 15.32
N PHE A 59 -4.92 -11.99 15.08
CA PHE A 59 -5.65 -10.71 15.12
C PHE A 59 -5.64 -9.93 13.79
N GLY A 60 -4.91 -10.42 12.78
CA GLY A 60 -4.72 -9.70 11.52
C GLY A 60 -3.81 -8.48 11.70
N TRP A 61 -4.14 -7.38 11.01
CA TRP A 61 -3.41 -6.12 11.07
C TRP A 61 -3.83 -5.31 12.31
N THR A 62 -2.86 -5.04 13.19
CA THR A 62 -3.07 -4.31 14.42
C THR A 62 -2.18 -3.07 14.47
N THR A 63 -2.75 -1.91 14.81
CA THR A 63 -1.99 -0.65 14.90
C THR A 63 -1.02 -0.67 16.08
N ILE A 64 0.26 -0.41 15.80
CA ILE A 64 1.27 -0.22 16.84
C ILE A 64 1.06 1.17 17.44
N ARG A 65 0.78 1.21 18.74
CA ARG A 65 0.91 2.44 19.52
C ARG A 65 2.26 2.36 20.21
N ASN A 66 3.21 3.21 19.81
CA ASN A 66 4.37 3.47 20.65
C ASN A 66 3.81 4.16 21.90
N GLN A 67 3.56 3.40 22.96
CA GLN A 67 3.49 3.99 24.28
C GLN A 67 4.89 4.52 24.53
N GLU A 68 5.02 5.85 24.54
CA GLU A 68 6.22 6.54 25.00
C GLU A 68 6.59 5.91 26.35
N GLN A 69 7.71 5.18 26.36
CA GLN A 69 8.43 4.87 27.59
C GLN A 69 9.22 6.11 27.99
#